data_AF-A0A7Y2DZG9-F1
#
_entry.id   AF-A0A7Y2DZG9-F1
#
_cell.length_a   1.000
_cell.length_b   1.000
_cell.length_c   1.000
_cell.angle_alpha   90.00
_cell.angle_beta   90.00
_cell.angle_gamma   90.00
#
_symmetry.space_group_name_H-M   'P 1'
#
loop_
_entity.id
_entity.type
_entity.pdbx_description
1 polymer ?
#
loop_
_entity_poly.entity_id
_entity_poly.type
_entity_poly.pdbx_seq_one_letter_code
_entity_poly.pdbx_strand_id
1 'polypeptide(L)'
;MKNLNEEIGCSEFEERLSDYLEKDLESAASKLMAAHALKCPLCHSLLNDVKSSLEICQELPPPKASLTGLEARVLSATVPESQMPCQDFEKHLTDYLDGFLPAPIFHRWERHAVLCEDCTDLPGEVVRSIAACYTYKMDEFPLPEGLHDKILEKTLGTVDAETLRPSWVSQAKEWMRDVRFPISVPQLAPVAMMLLFAFLVFNQTASADRSIRGVYQKSFEMAGNTYRQGADIVLGGAKTKPAQPISDSQNPAEGTSNKEDR
;
A
#
# COMPACT_ATOMS: atom_id res chain seq x y z
N MET A 1 -38.60 -0.34 -62.98
CA MET A 1 -38.89 0.50 -61.80
C MET A 1 -40.21 -0.01 -61.20
N LYS A 2 -40.13 -0.87 -60.18
CA LYS A 2 -41.33 -1.42 -59.50
C LYS A 2 -41.84 -0.38 -58.51
N ASN A 3 -43.15 -0.18 -58.49
CA ASN A 3 -43.87 0.79 -57.68
C ASN A 3 -43.55 0.64 -56.17
N LEU A 4 -43.11 1.73 -55.55
CA LEU A 4 -42.90 1.88 -54.11
C LEU A 4 -44.23 2.17 -53.41
N ASN A 5 -45.10 1.17 -53.31
CA ASN A 5 -46.33 1.24 -52.51
C ASN A 5 -46.51 -0.07 -51.72
N GLU A 6 -45.44 -0.55 -51.08
CA GLU A 6 -45.58 -1.56 -50.01
C GLU A 6 -45.99 -0.83 -48.74
N GLU A 7 -47.31 -0.80 -48.49
CA GLU A 7 -47.86 -0.47 -47.18
C GLU A 7 -47.60 -1.64 -46.24
N ILE A 8 -46.88 -1.37 -45.16
CA ILE A 8 -46.63 -2.29 -44.05
C ILE A 8 -47.97 -2.56 -43.34
N GLY A 9 -48.24 -3.83 -43.02
CA GLY A 9 -49.39 -4.25 -42.22
C GLY A 9 -49.12 -4.22 -40.71
N CYS A 10 -50.17 -4.26 -39.89
CA CYS A 10 -50.03 -4.22 -38.42
C CYS A 10 -49.19 -5.38 -37.86
N SER A 11 -49.28 -6.59 -38.43
CA SER A 11 -48.49 -7.73 -37.98
C SER A 11 -46.99 -7.56 -38.26
N GLU A 12 -46.63 -7.04 -39.43
CA GLU A 12 -45.25 -6.73 -39.78
C GLU A 12 -44.70 -5.59 -38.92
N PHE A 13 -45.56 -4.64 -38.52
CA PHE A 13 -45.21 -3.60 -37.55
C PHE A 13 -44.85 -4.19 -36.19
N GLU A 14 -45.67 -5.09 -35.65
CA GLU A 14 -45.42 -5.73 -34.35
C GLU A 14 -44.14 -6.57 -34.36
N GLU A 15 -43.88 -7.33 -35.44
CA GLU A 15 -42.68 -8.14 -35.58
C GLU A 15 -41.39 -7.31 -35.63
N ARG A 16 -41.43 -6.13 -36.25
CA ARG A 16 -40.26 -5.24 -36.43
C ARG A 16 -40.18 -4.11 -35.40
N LEU A 17 -41.05 -4.11 -34.39
CA LEU A 17 -41.14 -3.03 -33.43
C LEU A 17 -39.86 -2.89 -32.59
N SER A 18 -39.27 -4.01 -32.17
CA SER A 18 -38.00 -4.01 -31.42
C SER A 18 -36.87 -3.41 -32.24
N ASP A 19 -36.66 -3.89 -33.47
CA ASP A 19 -35.64 -3.38 -34.39
C ASP A 19 -35.83 -1.88 -34.70
N TYR A 20 -37.08 -1.41 -34.76
CA TYR A 20 -37.40 0.00 -34.93
C TYR A 20 -37.02 0.86 -33.72
N LEU A 21 -37.27 0.37 -32.50
CA LEU A 21 -36.93 1.07 -31.26
C LEU A 21 -35.42 1.09 -31.01
N GLU A 22 -34.72 0.00 -31.36
CA GLU A 22 -33.26 -0.13 -31.25
C GLU A 22 -32.51 0.60 -32.38
N LYS A 23 -33.24 1.09 -33.40
CA LYS A 23 -32.72 1.77 -34.60
C LYS A 23 -31.85 0.87 -35.50
N ASP A 24 -32.11 -0.43 -35.48
CA ASP A 24 -31.42 -1.43 -36.29
C ASP A 24 -32.05 -1.63 -37.69
N LEU A 25 -33.18 -0.98 -37.95
CA LEU A 25 -33.81 -0.96 -39.28
C LEU A 25 -33.12 -0.03 -40.29
N GLU A 26 -33.09 -0.45 -41.56
CA GLU A 26 -32.67 0.41 -42.67
C GLU A 26 -33.55 1.68 -42.78
N SER A 27 -32.96 2.80 -43.20
CA SER A 27 -33.64 4.12 -43.24
C SER A 27 -34.96 4.11 -44.01
N ALA A 28 -35.08 3.30 -45.07
CA ALA A 28 -36.33 3.14 -45.83
C ALA A 28 -37.42 2.43 -44.99
N ALA A 29 -37.07 1.33 -44.33
CA ALA A 29 -37.98 0.58 -43.47
C ALA A 29 -38.42 1.38 -42.23
N SER A 30 -37.50 2.15 -41.63
CA SER A 30 -37.82 3.05 -40.51
C SER A 30 -38.86 4.12 -40.88
N LYS A 31 -38.78 4.68 -42.10
CA LYS A 31 -39.78 5.64 -42.61
C LYS A 31 -41.15 4.99 -42.82
N LEU A 32 -41.18 3.75 -43.32
CA LEU A 32 -42.42 3.00 -43.50
C LEU A 32 -43.07 2.65 -42.14
N MET A 33 -42.29 2.21 -41.16
CA MET A 33 -42.74 2.01 -39.77
C MET A 33 -43.33 3.29 -39.16
N ALA A 34 -42.63 4.42 -39.30
CA ALA A 34 -43.11 5.71 -38.80
C ALA A 34 -44.40 6.16 -39.50
N ALA A 35 -44.50 5.98 -40.82
CA ALA A 35 -45.71 6.29 -41.57
C ALA A 35 -46.90 5.41 -41.15
N HIS A 36 -46.67 4.12 -40.90
CA HIS A 36 -47.70 3.21 -40.41
C HIS A 36 -48.17 3.60 -39.00
N ALA A 37 -47.25 3.88 -38.08
CA ALA A 37 -47.57 4.32 -36.73
C ALA A 37 -48.38 5.63 -36.71
N LEU A 38 -48.19 6.53 -37.68
CA LEU A 38 -49.00 7.75 -37.79
C LEU A 38 -50.39 7.51 -38.40
N LYS A 39 -50.54 6.51 -39.28
CA LYS A 39 -51.82 6.17 -39.92
C LYS A 39 -52.71 5.26 -39.07
N CYS A 40 -52.12 4.33 -38.33
CA CYS A 40 -52.84 3.30 -37.57
C CYS A 40 -52.88 3.64 -36.06
N PRO A 41 -54.06 3.95 -35.48
CA PRO A 41 -54.15 4.34 -34.08
C PRO A 41 -53.79 3.21 -33.10
N LEU A 42 -54.01 1.94 -33.49
CA LEU A 42 -53.66 0.78 -32.66
C LEU A 42 -52.14 0.64 -32.53
N CYS A 43 -51.42 0.65 -33.66
CA CYS A 43 -49.96 0.56 -33.68
C CYS A 43 -49.31 1.81 -33.08
N HIS A 44 -49.94 2.98 -33.19
CA HIS A 44 -49.52 4.19 -32.50
C HIS A 44 -49.57 4.04 -30.97
N SER A 45 -50.69 3.51 -30.45
CA SER A 45 -50.84 3.24 -29.02
C SER A 45 -49.77 2.27 -28.54
N LEU A 46 -49.64 1.13 -29.22
CA LEU A 46 -48.63 0.12 -28.90
C LEU A 46 -47.21 0.70 -28.86
N LEU A 47 -46.84 1.51 -29.86
CA LEU A 47 -45.53 2.15 -29.90
C LEU A 47 -45.30 3.06 -28.68
N ASN A 48 -46.32 3.81 -28.26
CA ASN A 48 -46.21 4.69 -27.10
C ASN A 48 -46.20 3.89 -25.79
N ASP A 49 -47.00 2.83 -25.68
CA ASP A 49 -47.03 1.96 -24.49
C ASP A 49 -45.67 1.29 -24.28
N VAL A 50 -45.05 0.78 -25.35
CA VAL A 50 -43.71 0.19 -25.30
C VAL A 50 -42.65 1.24 -24.98
N LYS A 51 -42.71 2.44 -25.57
CA LYS A 51 -41.78 3.54 -25.23
C LYS A 51 -41.89 3.95 -23.77
N SER A 52 -43.11 4.12 -23.25
CA SER A 52 -43.34 4.45 -21.85
C SER A 52 -42.81 3.37 -20.91
N SER A 53 -43.02 2.09 -21.25
CA SER A 53 -42.46 0.98 -20.49
C SER A 53 -40.93 0.98 -20.49
N LEU A 54 -40.31 1.32 -21.62
CA LEU A 54 -38.86 1.40 -21.77
C LEU A 54 -38.27 2.56 -20.96
N GLU A 55 -38.93 3.73 -20.95
CA GLU A 55 -38.57 4.87 -20.10
C GLU A 55 -38.59 4.50 -18.61
N ILE A 56 -39.65 3.82 -18.14
CA ILE A 56 -39.73 3.32 -16.76
C ILE A 56 -38.57 2.38 -16.45
N CYS A 57 -38.25 1.45 -17.36
CA CYS A 57 -37.13 0.52 -17.19
C CYS A 57 -35.76 1.24 -17.13
N GLN A 58 -35.59 2.37 -17.79
CA GLN A 58 -34.36 3.18 -17.73
C GLN A 58 -34.25 3.98 -16.42
N GLU A 59 -35.38 4.40 -15.84
CA GLU A 59 -35.42 5.12 -14.56
C GLU A 59 -35.24 4.20 -13.35
N LEU A 60 -35.54 2.92 -13.50
CA LEU A 60 -35.33 1.95 -12.45
C LEU A 60 -33.83 1.83 -12.12
N PRO A 61 -33.43 1.99 -10.85
CA PRO A 61 -32.05 1.81 -10.46
C PRO A 61 -31.63 0.38 -10.82
N PRO A 62 -30.42 0.19 -11.39
CA PRO A 62 -29.94 -1.15 -11.70
C PRO A 62 -29.97 -1.98 -10.41
N PRO A 63 -30.50 -3.21 -10.44
CA PRO A 63 -30.47 -4.07 -9.27
C PRO A 63 -29.01 -4.19 -8.81
N LYS A 64 -28.74 -3.88 -7.55
CA LYS A 64 -27.43 -4.07 -6.94
C LYS A 64 -27.11 -5.56 -7.01
N ALA A 65 -26.44 -5.96 -8.08
CA ALA A 65 -26.08 -7.34 -8.32
C ALA A 65 -24.91 -7.71 -7.41
N SER A 66 -25.17 -7.95 -6.13
CA SER A 66 -24.35 -8.91 -5.39
C SER A 66 -24.81 -10.29 -5.84
N LEU A 67 -24.09 -10.87 -6.80
CA LEU A 67 -24.36 -12.22 -7.29
C LEU A 67 -24.38 -13.25 -6.15
N THR A 68 -23.63 -12.98 -5.07
CA THR A 68 -23.64 -13.75 -3.82
C THR A 68 -24.99 -13.70 -3.08
N GLY A 69 -25.65 -12.54 -3.07
CA GLY A 69 -26.93 -12.36 -2.38
C GLY A 69 -28.10 -13.01 -3.13
N LEU A 70 -28.07 -13.00 -4.48
CA LEU A 70 -29.14 -13.58 -5.29
C LEU A 70 -29.15 -15.11 -5.21
N GLU A 71 -28.00 -15.76 -5.43
CA GLU A 71 -27.89 -17.23 -5.32
C GLU A 71 -28.32 -17.70 -3.95
N ALA A 72 -27.88 -17.00 -2.92
CA ALA A 72 -28.18 -17.36 -1.56
C ALA A 72 -29.65 -17.05 -1.21
N ARG A 73 -30.27 -15.97 -1.73
CA ARG A 73 -31.72 -15.71 -1.61
C ARG A 73 -32.56 -16.78 -2.31
N VAL A 74 -32.15 -17.21 -3.50
CA VAL A 74 -32.80 -18.32 -4.22
C VAL A 74 -32.69 -19.63 -3.42
N LEU A 75 -31.51 -19.93 -2.87
CA LEU A 75 -31.30 -21.09 -1.99
C LEU A 75 -32.14 -20.99 -0.71
N SER A 76 -32.27 -19.79 -0.12
CA SER A 76 -33.14 -19.58 1.04
C SER A 76 -34.61 -19.82 0.70
N ALA A 77 -35.11 -19.23 -0.39
CA ALA A 77 -36.51 -19.34 -0.80
C ALA A 77 -36.91 -20.77 -1.19
N THR A 78 -35.94 -21.59 -1.64
CA THR A 78 -36.17 -22.96 -2.10
C THR A 78 -35.84 -24.03 -1.06
N VAL A 79 -35.14 -23.71 0.03
CA VAL A 79 -34.74 -24.68 1.09
C VAL A 79 -35.04 -24.14 2.50
N PRO A 80 -36.31 -24.16 2.94
CA PRO A 80 -36.75 -23.59 4.22
C PRO A 80 -36.20 -24.32 5.46
N GLU A 81 -35.92 -25.63 5.38
CA GLU A 81 -35.33 -26.39 6.50
C GLU A 81 -33.92 -25.90 6.90
N SER A 82 -33.27 -25.11 6.05
CA SER A 82 -31.96 -24.55 6.33
C SER A 82 -31.99 -23.16 6.96
N GLN A 83 -33.16 -22.52 7.06
CA GLN A 83 -33.30 -21.16 7.56
C GLN A 83 -33.28 -21.13 9.09
N MET A 84 -32.58 -20.14 9.64
CA MET A 84 -32.56 -19.80 11.07
C MET A 84 -33.30 -18.46 11.23
N PRO A 85 -34.19 -18.28 12.24
CA PRO A 85 -34.80 -16.98 12.51
C PRO A 85 -33.79 -16.02 13.15
N CYS A 86 -33.94 -14.71 12.93
CA CYS A 86 -33.02 -13.68 13.47
C CYS A 86 -32.87 -13.77 15.00
N GLN A 87 -33.95 -14.12 15.71
CA GLN A 87 -33.90 -14.30 17.16
C GLN A 87 -32.99 -15.45 17.60
N ASP A 88 -32.97 -16.56 16.87
CA ASP A 88 -32.06 -17.67 17.15
C ASP A 88 -30.62 -17.34 16.74
N PHE A 89 -30.44 -16.52 15.68
CA PHE A 89 -29.15 -16.02 15.26
C PHE A 89 -28.49 -15.17 16.36
N GLU A 90 -29.21 -14.18 16.89
CA GLU A 90 -28.73 -13.31 17.97
C GLU A 90 -28.42 -14.10 19.25
N LYS A 91 -29.24 -15.10 19.58
CA LYS A 91 -29.01 -15.95 20.76
C LYS A 91 -27.66 -16.67 20.71
N HIS A 92 -27.20 -17.04 19.52
CA HIS A 92 -25.93 -17.74 19.30
C HIS A 92 -24.76 -16.81 18.95
N LEU A 93 -24.98 -15.49 18.92
CA LEU A 93 -23.96 -14.52 18.57
C LEU A 93 -22.76 -14.59 19.53
N THR A 94 -23.01 -14.61 20.84
CA THR A 94 -21.93 -14.71 21.84
C THR A 94 -21.21 -16.05 21.75
N ASP A 95 -21.94 -17.16 21.62
CA ASP A 95 -21.34 -18.50 21.44
C ASP A 95 -20.42 -18.56 20.20
N TYR A 96 -20.80 -17.85 19.12
CA TYR A 96 -19.98 -17.72 17.93
C TYR A 96 -18.71 -16.90 18.20
N LEU A 97 -18.85 -15.71 18.82
CA LEU A 97 -17.72 -14.83 19.11
C LEU A 97 -16.71 -15.46 20.09
N ASP A 98 -17.21 -16.26 21.04
CA ASP A 98 -16.39 -16.98 22.01
C ASP A 98 -15.80 -18.30 21.46
N GLY A 99 -16.23 -18.73 20.26
CA GLY A 99 -15.75 -19.95 19.60
C GLY A 99 -16.36 -21.25 20.12
N PHE A 100 -17.50 -21.20 20.81
CA PHE A 100 -18.21 -22.36 21.36
C PHE A 100 -19.41 -22.85 20.53
N LEU A 101 -19.66 -22.24 19.38
CA LEU A 101 -20.81 -22.60 18.56
C LEU A 101 -20.69 -24.04 17.99
N PRO A 102 -21.65 -24.94 18.27
CA PRO A 102 -21.59 -26.31 17.77
C PRO A 102 -21.63 -26.38 16.24
N ALA A 103 -20.85 -27.30 15.65
CA ALA A 103 -20.74 -27.48 14.20
C ALA A 103 -22.09 -27.62 13.45
N PRO A 104 -23.13 -28.31 13.98
CA PRO A 104 -24.43 -28.39 13.30
C PRO A 104 -25.16 -27.05 13.17
N ILE A 105 -24.90 -26.11 14.10
CA ILE A 105 -25.53 -24.78 14.14
C ILE A 105 -24.66 -23.78 13.37
N PHE A 106 -23.33 -23.94 13.42
CA PHE A 106 -22.35 -23.07 12.78
C PHE A 106 -22.68 -22.75 11.32
N HIS A 107 -22.88 -23.76 10.48
CA HIS A 107 -23.14 -23.54 9.05
C HIS A 107 -24.47 -22.85 8.75
N ARG A 108 -25.48 -23.05 9.61
CA ARG A 108 -26.77 -22.37 9.48
C ARG A 108 -26.65 -20.90 9.93
N TRP A 109 -25.88 -20.67 11.00
CA TRP A 109 -25.61 -19.35 11.53
C TRP A 109 -24.81 -18.49 10.54
N GLU A 110 -23.70 -19.01 9.99
CA GLU A 110 -22.90 -18.32 8.96
C GLU A 110 -23.74 -17.95 7.75
N ARG A 111 -24.59 -18.88 7.30
CA ARG A 111 -25.49 -18.63 6.17
C ARG A 111 -26.47 -17.51 6.47
N HIS A 112 -27.04 -17.47 7.68
CA HIS A 112 -27.93 -16.39 8.11
C HIS A 112 -27.19 -15.04 8.14
N ALA A 113 -25.96 -14.99 8.67
CA ALA A 113 -25.13 -13.78 8.65
C ALA A 113 -24.85 -13.27 7.24
N VAL A 114 -24.71 -14.15 6.23
CA VAL A 114 -24.47 -13.70 4.85
C VAL A 114 -25.77 -13.27 4.15
N LEU A 115 -26.90 -13.82 4.57
CA LEU A 115 -28.16 -13.71 3.85
C LEU A 115 -29.12 -12.64 4.34
N CYS A 116 -29.15 -12.43 5.65
CA CYS A 116 -30.10 -11.53 6.28
C CYS A 116 -29.54 -10.11 6.24
N GLU A 117 -30.23 -9.20 5.55
CA GLU A 117 -29.83 -7.79 5.48
C GLU A 117 -29.77 -7.13 6.87
N ASP A 118 -30.61 -7.57 7.81
CA ASP A 118 -30.65 -7.03 9.16
C ASP A 118 -29.52 -7.57 10.06
N CYS A 119 -29.08 -8.81 9.84
CA CYS A 119 -28.13 -9.49 10.73
C CYS A 119 -26.70 -9.56 10.18
N THR A 120 -26.46 -9.16 8.94
CA THR A 120 -25.16 -9.34 8.28
C THR A 120 -24.02 -8.56 8.91
N ASP A 121 -24.30 -7.32 9.31
CA ASP A 121 -23.30 -6.44 9.91
C ASP A 121 -23.19 -6.61 11.44
N LEU A 122 -24.18 -7.24 12.07
CA LEU A 122 -24.32 -7.32 13.52
C LEU A 122 -23.08 -7.93 14.22
N PRO A 123 -22.50 -9.06 13.77
CA PRO A 123 -21.30 -9.61 14.41
C PRO A 123 -20.10 -8.66 14.34
N GLY A 124 -19.93 -7.99 13.19
CA GLY A 124 -18.86 -7.02 12.98
C GLY A 124 -19.05 -5.76 13.84
N GLU A 125 -20.28 -5.30 14.05
CA GLU A 125 -20.61 -4.21 14.96
C GLU A 125 -20.28 -4.55 16.41
N VAL A 126 -20.68 -5.75 16.85
CA VAL A 126 -20.40 -6.21 18.22
C VAL A 126 -18.89 -6.32 18.45
N VAL A 127 -18.13 -6.92 17.53
CA VAL A 127 -16.65 -7.01 17.66
C VAL A 127 -16.00 -5.62 17.72
N ARG A 128 -16.45 -4.67 16.88
CA ARG A 128 -15.94 -3.28 16.91
C ARG A 128 -16.28 -2.59 18.24
N SER A 129 -17.49 -2.81 18.77
CA SER A 129 -17.91 -2.25 20.05
C SER A 129 -17.10 -2.81 21.23
N ILE A 130 -16.81 -4.11 21.20
CA ILE A 130 -15.95 -4.79 22.19
C ILE A 130 -14.53 -4.24 22.10
N ALA A 131 -13.96 -4.14 20.90
CA ALA A 131 -12.63 -3.56 20.70
C ALA A 131 -12.54 -2.13 21.23
N ALA A 132 -13.55 -1.29 20.98
CA ALA A 132 -13.62 0.05 21.54
C ALA A 132 -13.61 0.02 23.08
N CYS A 133 -14.38 -0.89 23.70
CA CYS A 133 -14.38 -1.05 25.15
C CYS A 133 -13.01 -1.46 25.69
N TYR A 134 -12.30 -2.38 25.03
CA TYR A 134 -10.93 -2.75 25.40
C TYR A 134 -9.97 -1.56 25.31
N THR A 135 -10.07 -0.73 24.27
CA THR A 135 -9.20 0.45 24.11
C THR A 135 -9.45 1.55 25.15
N TYR A 136 -10.69 1.71 25.63
CA TYR A 136 -11.04 2.80 26.55
C TYR A 136 -11.05 2.41 28.02
N LYS A 137 -11.21 1.13 28.36
CA LYS A 137 -11.38 0.67 29.76
C LYS A 137 -10.24 -0.19 30.30
N MET A 138 -9.30 -0.63 29.48
CA MET A 138 -8.15 -1.37 29.98
C MET A 138 -7.04 -0.40 30.32
N ASP A 139 -6.91 -0.08 31.61
CA ASP A 139 -5.61 0.32 32.15
C ASP A 139 -4.67 -0.88 31.97
N GLU A 140 -3.51 -0.67 31.32
CA GLU A 140 -2.50 -1.71 31.16
C GLU A 140 -2.08 -2.21 32.54
N PHE A 141 -2.49 -3.44 32.89
CA PHE A 141 -2.02 -4.07 34.12
C PHE A 141 -0.52 -4.34 33.96
N PRO A 142 0.31 -4.02 34.97
CA PRO A 142 1.72 -4.31 34.91
C PRO A 142 1.91 -5.82 34.77
N LEU A 143 2.52 -6.22 33.65
CA LEU A 143 2.86 -7.61 33.41
C LEU A 143 3.91 -8.05 34.45
N PRO A 144 3.78 -9.25 35.04
CA PRO A 144 4.82 -9.78 35.91
C PRO A 144 6.18 -9.81 35.19
N GLU A 145 7.23 -9.34 35.87
CA GLU A 145 8.59 -9.33 35.32
C GLU A 145 9.00 -10.73 34.85
N GLY A 146 9.59 -10.81 33.65
CA GLY A 146 10.04 -12.07 33.05
C GLY A 146 8.94 -13.01 32.55
N LEU A 147 7.66 -12.59 32.53
CA LEU A 147 6.60 -13.39 31.89
C LEU A 147 6.87 -13.59 30.39
N HIS A 148 7.39 -12.55 29.72
CA HIS A 148 7.76 -12.63 28.31
C HIS A 148 8.86 -13.68 28.06
N ASP A 149 9.91 -13.70 28.90
CA ASP A 149 11.00 -14.67 28.80
C ASP A 149 10.51 -16.10 29.02
N LYS A 150 9.61 -16.32 30.00
CA LYS A 150 8.98 -17.63 30.25
C LYS A 150 8.10 -18.08 29.09
N ILE A 151 7.38 -17.17 28.43
CA ILE A 151 6.57 -17.50 27.25
C ILE A 151 7.49 -17.88 26.08
N LEU A 152 8.57 -17.14 25.86
CA LEU A 152 9.57 -17.43 24.82
C LEU A 152 10.23 -18.78 25.05
N GLU A 153 10.69 -19.06 26.27
CA GLU A 153 11.29 -20.34 26.66
C GLU A 153 10.36 -21.53 26.41
N LYS A 154 9.05 -21.37 26.64
CA LYS A 154 8.06 -22.44 26.47
C LYS A 154 7.49 -22.57 25.07
N THR A 155 7.47 -21.51 24.27
CA THR A 155 6.94 -21.54 22.89
C THR A 155 8.01 -21.84 21.83
N LEU A 156 9.30 -21.73 22.16
CA LEU A 156 10.42 -22.14 21.30
C LEU A 156 10.67 -23.67 21.25
N GLY A 157 9.70 -24.51 21.65
CA GLY A 157 9.90 -25.94 21.88
C GLY A 157 10.61 -26.72 20.75
N THR A 158 11.41 -27.72 21.15
CA THR A 158 11.94 -28.86 20.35
C THR A 158 13.20 -28.65 19.48
N VAL A 159 14.27 -28.11 20.05
CA VAL A 159 15.62 -28.51 19.62
C VAL A 159 16.37 -28.96 20.87
N ASP A 160 16.89 -30.18 20.85
CA ASP A 160 17.66 -30.77 21.95
C ASP A 160 18.61 -29.77 22.60
N ALA A 161 18.30 -29.36 23.83
CA ALA A 161 19.10 -28.44 24.62
C ALA A 161 20.49 -29.02 24.99
N GLU A 162 20.77 -30.27 24.62
CA GLU A 162 22.00 -30.97 24.94
C GLU A 162 23.09 -30.89 23.83
N THR A 163 22.76 -30.42 22.62
CA THR A 163 23.75 -30.29 21.52
C THR A 163 24.21 -28.88 21.21
N LEU A 164 23.65 -27.85 21.85
CA LEU A 164 24.11 -26.47 21.67
C LEU A 164 24.77 -25.94 22.94
N ARG A 165 25.94 -26.49 23.26
CA ARG A 165 27.02 -25.60 23.71
C ARG A 165 27.47 -24.85 22.46
N PRO A 166 27.13 -23.56 22.27
CA PRO A 166 27.68 -22.81 21.15
C PRO A 166 29.19 -22.78 21.34
N SER A 167 29.88 -23.47 20.42
CA SER A 167 31.32 -23.33 20.27
C SER A 167 31.62 -21.84 20.16
N TRP A 168 32.57 -21.36 20.95
CA TRP A 168 32.92 -19.93 21.05
C TRP A 168 33.17 -19.27 19.68
N VAL A 169 33.47 -20.08 18.67
CA VAL A 169 33.64 -19.71 17.26
C VAL A 169 32.32 -19.26 16.59
N SER A 170 31.15 -19.78 16.99
CA SER A 170 29.85 -19.36 16.43
C SER A 170 29.38 -18.00 16.97
N GLN A 171 29.66 -17.69 18.25
CA GLN A 171 29.38 -16.37 18.82
C GLN A 171 30.24 -15.27 18.18
N ALA A 172 31.52 -15.55 17.89
CA ALA A 172 32.38 -14.59 17.19
C ALA A 172 31.94 -14.34 15.73
N LYS A 173 31.38 -15.36 15.07
CA LYS A 173 30.89 -15.27 13.69
C LYS A 173 29.59 -14.48 13.59
N GLU A 174 28.69 -14.59 14.57
CA GLU A 174 27.47 -13.78 14.62
C GLU A 174 27.77 -12.31 14.92
N TRP A 175 28.70 -12.02 15.83
CA TRP A 175 29.13 -10.64 16.09
C TRP A 175 29.77 -9.98 14.85
N MET A 176 30.53 -10.75 14.06
CA MET A 176 31.10 -10.25 12.80
C MET A 176 30.04 -10.05 11.69
N ARG A 177 28.88 -10.71 11.79
CA ARG A 177 27.76 -10.54 10.86
C ARG A 177 26.95 -9.27 11.15
N ASP A 178 26.82 -8.87 12.41
CA ASP A 178 26.12 -7.63 12.80
C ASP A 178 26.90 -6.35 12.47
N VAL A 179 28.22 -6.43 12.24
CA VAL A 179 29.02 -5.29 11.77
C VAL A 179 28.94 -5.12 10.24
N ARG A 180 28.37 -6.10 9.51
CA ARG A 180 28.20 -6.02 8.06
C ARG A 180 26.80 -5.50 7.72
N PHE A 181 26.65 -4.18 7.80
CA PHE A 181 25.44 -3.42 7.47
C PHE A 181 24.65 -3.98 6.27
N PRO A 182 23.33 -4.25 6.41
CA PRO A 182 22.44 -4.53 5.28
C PRO A 182 21.95 -3.21 4.68
N ILE A 183 22.80 -2.51 3.92
CA ILE A 183 22.33 -1.41 3.07
C ILE A 183 22.19 -1.97 1.65
N SER A 184 21.05 -2.61 1.38
CA SER A 184 20.62 -2.97 0.03
C SER A 184 19.28 -2.32 -0.28
N VAL A 185 19.15 -1.03 0.03
CA VAL A 185 18.06 -0.20 -0.47
C VAL A 185 18.67 0.94 -1.28
N PRO A 186 18.54 0.95 -2.62
CA PRO A 186 19.24 1.90 -3.50
C PRO A 186 18.88 3.38 -3.24
N GLN A 187 17.79 3.65 -2.52
CA GLN A 187 17.35 4.99 -2.16
C GLN A 187 18.10 5.66 -1.00
N LEU A 188 18.89 4.90 -0.21
CA LEU A 188 19.65 5.44 0.94
C LEU A 188 21.14 5.66 0.65
N ALA A 189 21.64 5.20 -0.51
CA ALA A 189 23.03 5.39 -0.91
C ALA A 189 23.46 6.87 -1.01
N PRO A 190 22.64 7.81 -1.54
CA PRO A 190 23.02 9.22 -1.61
C PRO A 190 23.13 9.87 -0.22
N VAL A 191 22.24 9.49 0.70
CA VAL A 191 22.19 10.00 2.08
C VAL A 191 23.38 9.49 2.87
N ALA A 192 23.71 8.20 2.75
CA ALA A 192 24.89 7.62 3.37
C ALA A 192 26.19 8.23 2.85
N MET A 193 26.29 8.52 1.55
CA MET A 193 27.46 9.20 0.96
C MET A 193 27.58 10.65 1.44
N MET A 194 26.47 11.38 1.52
CA MET A 194 26.44 12.73 2.10
C MET A 194 26.86 12.74 3.57
N LEU A 195 26.40 11.76 4.36
CA LEU A 195 26.79 11.63 5.78
C LEU A 195 28.25 11.24 5.96
N LEU A 196 28.77 10.31 5.13
CA LEU A 196 30.19 9.96 5.14
C LEU A 196 31.06 11.14 4.74
N PHE A 197 30.66 11.92 3.73
CA PHE A 197 31.36 13.16 3.35
C PHE A 197 31.31 14.20 4.46
N ALA A 198 30.15 14.42 5.07
CA ALA A 198 30.02 15.33 6.20
C ALA A 198 30.93 14.90 7.36
N PHE A 199 30.94 13.61 7.69
CA PHE A 199 31.78 13.07 8.76
C PHE A 199 33.28 13.18 8.42
N LEU A 200 33.67 12.97 7.17
CA LEU A 200 35.06 13.16 6.71
C LEU A 200 35.50 14.62 6.79
N VAL A 201 34.65 15.56 6.34
CA VAL A 201 34.93 17.00 6.40
C VAL A 201 34.98 17.47 7.85
N PHE A 202 34.07 17.01 8.72
CA PHE A 202 34.06 17.35 10.15
C PHE A 202 35.26 16.74 10.91
N ASN A 203 35.71 15.54 10.56
CA ASN A 203 36.88 14.94 11.22
C ASN A 203 38.21 15.47 10.70
N GLN A 204 38.32 15.83 9.41
CA GLN A 204 39.52 16.49 8.89
C GLN A 204 39.64 17.96 9.31
N THR A 205 38.55 18.59 9.79
CA THR A 205 38.57 19.94 10.36
C THR A 205 38.82 19.96 11.88
N ALA A 206 38.91 18.80 12.53
CA ALA A 206 39.07 18.70 13.99
C ALA A 206 40.54 18.65 14.47
N SER A 207 41.52 18.59 13.59
CA SER A 207 42.92 18.39 13.97
C SER A 207 43.88 19.28 13.17
N ALA A 208 43.98 20.56 13.55
CA ALA A 208 45.26 21.23 13.79
C ALA A 208 45.16 22.74 14.09
N ASP A 209 44.16 23.47 13.60
CA ASP A 209 43.99 24.90 13.96
C ASP A 209 42.55 25.34 13.74
N ARG A 210 41.86 25.73 14.82
CA ARG A 210 40.41 25.97 14.86
C ARG A 210 40.07 27.35 14.27
N SER A 211 40.51 27.61 13.04
CA SER A 211 40.28 28.86 12.32
C SER A 211 40.01 28.58 10.84
N ILE A 212 38.84 29.04 10.36
CA ILE A 212 38.43 29.00 8.94
C ILE A 212 39.52 29.60 8.04
N ARG A 213 40.32 30.54 8.55
CA ARG A 213 41.42 31.18 7.83
C ARG A 213 42.55 30.20 7.47
N GLY A 214 42.84 29.22 8.34
CA GLY A 214 43.87 28.21 8.10
C GLY A 214 43.50 27.25 6.96
N VAL A 215 42.20 26.92 6.81
CA VAL A 215 41.69 26.13 5.70
C VAL A 215 41.81 26.89 4.38
N TYR A 216 41.42 28.17 4.37
CA TYR A 216 41.58 29.01 3.18
C TYR A 216 43.06 29.19 2.78
N GLN A 217 43.94 29.46 3.74
CA GLN A 217 45.37 29.62 3.47
C GLN A 217 46.00 28.32 2.92
N LYS A 218 45.68 27.17 3.53
CA LYS A 218 46.17 25.86 3.07
C LYS A 218 45.61 25.48 1.71
N SER A 219 44.35 25.81 1.42
CA SER A 219 43.75 25.57 0.10
C SER A 219 44.38 26.46 -0.98
N PHE A 220 44.73 27.71 -0.67
CA PHE A 220 45.46 28.59 -1.59
C PHE A 220 46.88 28.12 -1.84
N GLU A 221 47.57 27.67 -0.80
CA GLU A 221 48.92 27.11 -0.90
C GLU A 221 48.94 25.81 -1.70
N MET A 222 47.97 24.93 -1.46
CA MET A 222 47.82 23.67 -2.20
C MET A 222 47.44 23.93 -3.67
N ALA A 223 46.54 24.88 -3.94
CA ALA A 223 46.22 25.32 -5.30
C ALA A 223 47.44 25.92 -6.01
N GLY A 224 48.26 26.72 -5.31
CA GLY A 224 49.51 27.27 -5.83
C GLY A 224 50.54 26.18 -6.17
N ASN A 225 50.68 25.16 -5.32
CA ASN A 225 51.56 24.03 -5.59
C ASN A 225 51.08 23.15 -6.75
N THR A 226 49.77 22.92 -6.86
CA THR A 226 49.18 22.22 -8.02
C THR A 226 49.32 23.04 -9.30
N TYR A 227 49.18 24.37 -9.23
CA TYR A 227 49.43 25.24 -10.38
C TYR A 227 50.90 25.26 -10.78
N ARG A 228 51.85 25.25 -9.83
CA ARG A 228 53.29 25.15 -10.14
C ARG A 228 53.66 23.79 -10.70
N GLN A 229 53.15 22.69 -10.14
CA GLN A 229 53.33 21.36 -10.71
C GLN A 229 52.70 21.26 -12.11
N GLY A 230 51.50 21.80 -12.30
CA GLY A 230 50.85 21.85 -13.60
C GLY A 230 51.60 22.74 -14.59
N ALA A 231 52.15 23.86 -14.15
CA ALA A 231 52.96 24.75 -14.98
C ALA A 231 54.32 24.13 -15.32
N ASP A 232 54.98 23.40 -14.41
CA ASP A 232 56.21 22.64 -14.68
C ASP A 232 55.96 21.50 -15.69
N ILE A 233 54.79 20.87 -15.65
CA ILE A 233 54.39 19.82 -16.59
C ILE A 233 54.04 20.41 -17.97
N VAL A 234 53.38 21.58 -18.02
CA VAL A 234 52.92 22.22 -19.26
C VAL A 234 53.99 23.06 -19.95
N LEU A 235 54.91 23.69 -19.20
CA LEU A 235 55.97 24.54 -19.75
C LEU A 235 57.25 23.77 -20.12
N GLY A 236 57.29 22.46 -19.89
CA GLY A 236 58.22 21.54 -20.54
C GLY A 236 59.68 21.99 -20.58
N GLY A 237 60.41 21.84 -19.47
CA GLY A 237 61.87 21.88 -19.44
C GLY A 237 62.41 22.31 -18.08
N ALA A 238 63.46 21.74 -17.51
CA ALA A 238 64.48 20.85 -18.04
C ALA A 238 65.17 20.12 -16.88
N LYS A 239 65.71 18.93 -17.20
CA LYS A 239 66.76 18.17 -16.50
C LYS A 239 67.45 18.88 -15.33
N THR A 240 67.56 18.23 -14.16
CA THR A 240 68.83 17.64 -13.68
C THR A 240 68.69 16.92 -12.32
N LYS A 241 69.68 16.05 -12.09
CA LYS A 241 69.92 14.99 -11.09
C LYS A 241 69.88 15.41 -9.58
N PRO A 242 69.98 14.43 -8.65
CA PRO A 242 69.50 14.52 -7.26
C PRO A 242 70.47 15.19 -6.29
N ALA A 243 69.95 15.66 -5.15
CA ALA A 243 70.71 15.87 -3.93
C ALA A 243 69.79 15.88 -2.69
N GLN A 244 70.01 14.93 -1.77
CA GLN A 244 69.83 15.17 -0.33
C GLN A 244 70.89 16.20 0.14
N PRO A 245 70.97 16.59 1.42
CA PRO A 245 69.98 16.93 2.45
C PRO A 245 70.28 18.34 3.04
N ILE A 246 69.35 19.00 3.74
CA ILE A 246 69.74 19.99 4.78
C ILE A 246 68.80 19.85 5.98
N SER A 247 69.41 19.45 7.09
CA SER A 247 68.97 19.59 8.47
C SER A 247 68.86 21.06 8.87
N ASP A 248 67.89 21.42 9.70
CA ASP A 248 68.00 22.35 10.84
C ASP A 248 66.62 22.42 11.50
N SER A 249 66.39 21.75 12.63
CA SER A 249 66.66 22.26 13.97
C SER A 249 65.98 23.60 14.22
N GLN A 250 64.81 23.57 14.88
CA GLN A 250 64.48 24.50 15.96
C GLN A 250 63.21 24.03 16.69
N ASN A 251 63.43 23.58 17.92
CA ASN A 251 62.43 23.44 18.97
C ASN A 251 62.39 24.78 19.77
N PRO A 252 61.49 24.93 20.75
CA PRO A 252 60.56 26.05 20.91
C PRO A 252 61.11 27.20 21.76
N ALA A 253 60.44 28.36 21.74
CA ALA A 253 60.59 29.35 22.80
C ALA A 253 59.25 30.02 23.12
N GLU A 254 58.75 29.70 24.31
CA GLU A 254 57.84 30.51 25.11
C GLU A 254 58.38 31.93 25.27
N GLY A 255 57.46 32.89 25.31
CA GLY A 255 57.74 34.29 25.64
C GLY A 255 56.59 34.83 26.48
N THR A 256 56.87 34.96 27.76
CA THR A 256 56.06 35.37 28.90
C THR A 256 55.50 36.80 28.82
N SER A 257 54.35 36.96 29.50
CA SER A 257 53.83 38.11 30.25
C SER A 257 54.52 39.48 30.13
N ASN A 258 53.71 40.54 30.04
CA ASN A 258 53.77 41.61 31.05
C ASN A 258 52.39 42.23 31.29
N LYS A 259 52.12 42.41 32.58
CA LYS A 259 50.94 43.00 33.20
C LYS A 259 51.34 44.41 33.65
N GLU A 260 50.37 45.31 33.51
CA GLU A 260 50.35 46.74 33.83
C GLU A 260 51.20 47.24 35.01
N ASP A 261 51.84 48.37 34.76
CA ASP A 261 52.29 49.36 35.75
C ASP A 261 51.09 49.96 36.53
N ARG A 262 51.13 49.95 37.86
CA ARG A 262 50.94 51.12 38.76
C ARG A 262 51.07 50.76 40.23
#